data_AF-A0A925LMY3-F1
#
_entry.id   AF-A0A925LMY3-F1
#
_cell.length_a   1.000
_cell.length_b   1.000
_cell.length_c   1.000
_cell.angle_alpha   90.00
_cell.angle_beta   90.00
_cell.angle_gamma   90.00
#
_symmetry.space_group_name_H-M   'P 1'
#
loop_
_entity.id
_entity.type
_entity.pdbx_description
1 polymer ?
#
loop_
_entity_poly.entity_id
_entity_poly.type
_entity_poly.pdbx_seq_one_letter_code
_entity_poly.pdbx_strand_id
1 'polypeptide(L)'
;SLTAPLKQFITHAPAVSTAAGLAIGALFLLQGIVLLFSAGRNPVRIVTVLCLASFLLEILIPRLIMGNIASSESPRDLALKVRELARPDSRIVTFGPMQGVSWYTGQRVLVTGNPDELTFGSQQGDQSTWFPDRDALLRMWGGHDHVLLILKKREFESLSPQLKPQARIVMESGRRVLISNR
;
A
#
# COMPACT_ATOMS: atom_id res chain seq x y z
N SER A 1 -2.93 -17.37 20.07
CA SER A 1 -2.26 -18.20 19.06
C SER A 1 -1.24 -17.34 18.31
N LEU A 2 0.06 -17.65 18.42
CA LEU A 2 1.17 -16.86 17.84
C LEU A 2 1.21 -16.83 16.30
N THR A 3 0.34 -17.61 15.64
CA THR A 3 0.28 -17.70 14.17
C THR A 3 -0.29 -16.46 13.50
N ALA A 4 -1.21 -15.73 14.13
CA ALA A 4 -1.79 -14.51 13.55
C ALA A 4 -0.77 -13.37 13.35
N PRO A 5 0.03 -12.97 14.36
CA PRO A 5 1.04 -11.92 14.18
C PRO A 5 2.14 -12.33 13.20
N LEU A 6 2.62 -13.59 13.25
CA LEU A 6 3.63 -14.08 12.28
C LEU A 6 3.11 -14.05 10.84
N LYS A 7 1.85 -14.40 10.61
CA LYS A 7 1.24 -14.35 9.27
C LYS A 7 1.18 -12.93 8.74
N GLN A 8 0.92 -11.94 9.60
CA GLN A 8 0.95 -10.52 9.25
C GLN A 8 2.36 -10.06 8.85
N PHE A 9 3.41 -10.45 9.58
CA PHE A 9 4.79 -10.13 9.20
C PHE A 9 5.22 -10.76 7.87
N ILE A 10 4.79 -11.99 7.60
CA ILE A 10 5.12 -12.68 6.34
C ILE A 10 4.36 -12.06 5.15
N THR A 11 3.09 -11.68 5.33
CA THR A 11 2.29 -11.05 4.26
C THR A 11 2.63 -9.58 4.03
N HIS A 12 3.18 -8.87 5.01
CA HIS A 12 3.55 -7.46 4.92
C HIS A 12 5.06 -7.21 5.02
N ALA A 13 5.89 -8.24 4.81
CA ALA A 13 7.33 -8.06 4.80
C ALA A 13 7.71 -7.03 3.72
N PRO A 14 8.41 -5.94 4.08
CA PRO A 14 8.89 -5.00 3.08
C PRO A 14 9.84 -5.75 2.16
N ALA A 15 9.69 -5.54 0.85
CA ALA A 15 10.60 -6.11 -0.13
C ALA A 15 11.95 -5.39 -0.02
N VAL A 16 12.82 -5.91 0.85
CA VAL A 16 14.21 -5.48 0.95
C VAL A 16 14.97 -6.13 -0.20
N SER A 17 15.65 -5.33 -1.02
CA SER A 17 16.48 -5.87 -2.09
C SER A 17 17.64 -6.67 -1.51
N THR A 18 18.16 -7.67 -2.24
CA THR A 18 19.33 -8.45 -1.81
C THR A 18 20.52 -7.55 -1.47
N ALA A 19 20.72 -6.48 -2.25
CA ALA A 19 21.76 -5.48 -2.01
C ALA A 19 21.54 -4.73 -0.69
N ALA A 20 20.30 -4.32 -0.38
CA ALA A 20 19.99 -3.66 0.88
C ALA A 20 20.17 -4.61 2.08
N GLY A 21 19.79 -5.89 1.94
CA GLY A 21 20.04 -6.90 2.96
C GLY A 21 21.53 -7.12 3.23
N LEU A 22 22.35 -7.21 2.18
CA LEU A 22 23.80 -7.32 2.29
C LEU A 22 24.43 -6.08 2.95
N ALA A 23 23.98 -4.88 2.60
CA ALA A 23 24.48 -3.65 3.19
C ALA A 23 24.18 -3.57 4.70
N ILE A 24 22.95 -3.90 5.11
CA ILE A 24 22.55 -3.94 6.53
C ILE A 24 23.36 -5.00 7.27
N GLY A 25 23.50 -6.20 6.71
CA GLY A 25 24.27 -7.30 7.30
C GLY A 25 25.75 -6.96 7.46
N ALA A 26 26.37 -6.37 6.45
CA ALA A 26 27.77 -5.92 6.51
C ALA A 26 27.99 -4.87 7.61
N LEU A 27 27.03 -3.95 7.79
CA LEU A 27 27.13 -2.93 8.83
C LEU A 27 27.06 -3.52 10.25
N PHE A 28 26.13 -4.46 10.48
CA PHE A 28 26.04 -5.18 11.75
C PHE A 28 27.29 -6.03 12.03
N LEU A 29 27.85 -6.68 11.00
CA LEU A 29 29.09 -7.44 11.13
C LEU A 29 30.27 -6.52 11.50
N LEU A 30 30.40 -5.37 10.84
CA LEU A 30 31.44 -4.39 11.15
C LEU A 30 31.31 -3.88 12.58
N GLN A 31 30.09 -3.58 13.03
CA GLN A 31 29.81 -3.17 14.40
C GLN A 31 30.21 -4.27 15.41
N GLY A 32 29.82 -5.52 15.14
CA GLY A 32 30.20 -6.69 15.96
C GLY A 32 31.71 -6.90 16.06
N ILE A 33 32.42 -6.78 14.94
CA ILE A 33 33.88 -6.89 14.88
C ILE A 33 34.54 -5.81 15.75
N VAL A 34 34.14 -4.54 15.58
CA VAL A 34 34.75 -3.44 16.34
C VAL A 34 34.48 -3.54 17.84
N LEU A 35 33.29 -4.04 18.23
CA LEU A 35 32.95 -4.33 19.61
C LEU A 35 33.88 -5.40 20.20
N LEU A 36 34.05 -6.54 19.51
CA LEU A 36 34.91 -7.63 19.97
C LEU A 36 36.36 -7.18 20.15
N PHE A 37 36.90 -6.37 19.22
CA PHE A 37 38.28 -5.87 19.32
C PHE A 37 38.48 -4.77 20.36
N SER A 38 37.43 -4.01 20.68
CA SER A 38 37.50 -2.89 21.64
C SER A 38 37.07 -3.28 23.06
N ALA A 39 36.43 -4.46 23.21
CA ALA A 39 35.96 -5.01 24.48
C ALA A 39 37.09 -5.09 25.51
N GLY A 40 36.83 -4.56 26.71
CA GLY A 40 37.78 -4.54 27.83
C GLY A 40 38.98 -3.60 27.67
N ARG A 41 39.08 -2.86 26.56
CA ARG A 41 40.20 -1.92 26.31
C ARG A 41 39.79 -0.46 26.39
N ASN A 42 38.73 -0.08 25.68
CA ASN A 42 38.31 1.32 25.61
C ASN A 42 36.78 1.44 25.50
N PRO A 43 36.07 1.73 26.61
CA PRO A 43 34.61 1.82 26.60
C PRO A 43 34.10 3.02 25.78
N VAL A 44 34.86 4.11 25.68
CA VAL A 44 34.50 5.27 24.86
C VAL A 44 34.45 4.89 23.39
N ARG A 45 35.44 4.14 22.89
CA ARG A 45 35.46 3.66 21.50
C ARG A 45 34.25 2.78 21.18
N ILE A 46 33.84 1.93 22.12
CA ILE A 46 32.65 1.09 21.99
C ILE A 46 31.40 1.96 21.82
N VAL A 47 31.18 2.90 22.74
CA VAL A 47 30.01 3.77 22.69
C VAL A 47 30.00 4.61 21.41
N THR A 48 31.13 5.19 21.02
CA THR A 48 31.22 5.99 19.79
C THR A 48 30.87 5.18 18.55
N VAL A 49 31.39 3.95 18.44
CA VAL A 49 31.11 3.09 17.28
C VAL A 49 29.65 2.66 17.26
N LEU A 50 29.08 2.31 18.41
CA LEU A 50 27.66 1.99 18.53
C LEU A 50 26.80 3.17 18.07
N CYS A 51 27.04 4.38 18.59
CA CYS A 51 26.27 5.57 18.24
C CYS A 51 26.37 5.91 16.75
N LEU A 52 27.59 5.90 16.18
CA LEU A 52 27.79 6.21 14.76
C LEU A 52 27.15 5.14 13.85
N ALA A 53 27.29 3.86 14.19
CA ALA A 53 26.68 2.77 13.42
C ALA A 53 25.16 2.81 13.51
N SER A 54 24.58 3.03 14.69
CA SER A 54 23.14 3.21 14.87
C SER A 54 22.60 4.38 14.06
N PHE A 55 23.28 5.53 14.09
CA PHE A 55 22.88 6.71 13.31
C PHE A 55 22.95 6.44 11.80
N LEU A 56 23.99 5.72 11.36
CA LEU A 56 24.13 5.34 9.96
C LEU A 56 23.05 4.34 9.53
N LEU A 57 22.68 3.37 10.37
CA LEU A 57 21.56 2.46 10.12
C LEU A 57 20.24 3.21 9.99
N GLU A 58 19.97 4.16 10.88
CA GLU A 58 18.74 4.96 10.84
C GLU A 58 18.63 5.81 9.57
N ILE A 59 19.74 6.26 8.99
CA ILE A 59 19.72 7.01 7.73
C ILE A 59 19.64 6.07 6.52
N LEU A 60 20.40 4.98 6.54
CA LEU A 60 20.56 4.09 5.38
C LEU A 60 19.33 3.21 5.15
N ILE A 61 18.77 2.63 6.22
CA ILE A 61 17.65 1.68 6.12
C ILE A 61 16.42 2.32 5.46
N PRO A 62 15.94 3.51 5.90
CA PRO A 62 14.81 4.16 5.24
C PRO A 62 15.11 4.48 3.78
N ARG A 63 16.31 4.97 3.44
CA ARG A 63 16.64 5.28 2.04
C ARG A 63 16.62 4.05 1.14
N LEU A 64 17.06 2.90 1.66
CA LEU A 64 17.11 1.66 0.89
C LEU A 64 15.75 0.97 0.74
N ILE A 65 14.86 1.11 1.73
CA ILE A 65 13.59 0.36 1.78
C ILE A 65 12.39 1.24 1.42
N MET A 66 12.38 2.51 1.83
CA MET A 66 11.21 3.38 1.75
C MET A 66 10.83 3.72 0.31
N GLY A 67 11.77 3.76 -0.63
CA GLY A 67 11.45 3.90 -2.06
C GLY A 67 10.59 2.75 -2.59
N ASN A 68 10.95 1.50 -2.24
CA ASN A 68 10.20 0.31 -2.63
C ASN A 68 8.85 0.18 -1.89
N ILE A 69 8.81 0.55 -0.61
CA ILE A 69 7.54 0.61 0.13
C ILE A 69 6.63 1.66 -0.49
N ALA A 70 7.15 2.86 -0.75
CA ALA A 70 6.38 3.94 -1.35
C ALA A 70 5.83 3.55 -2.72
N SER A 71 6.63 2.92 -3.59
CA SER A 71 6.14 2.50 -4.91
C SER A 71 5.13 1.35 -4.85
N SER A 72 5.25 0.45 -3.85
CA SER A 72 4.35 -0.71 -3.74
C SER A 72 3.04 -0.42 -3.00
N GLU A 73 3.05 0.51 -2.04
CA GLU A 73 1.89 0.84 -1.20
C GLU A 73 1.19 2.14 -1.62
N SER A 74 1.86 3.05 -2.34
CA SER A 74 1.25 4.30 -2.77
C SER A 74 0.22 4.06 -3.87
N PRO A 75 -1.02 4.59 -3.73
CA PRO A 75 -1.99 4.59 -4.82
C PRO A 75 -1.72 5.66 -5.87
N ARG A 76 -0.67 6.47 -5.73
CA ARG A 76 -0.41 7.66 -6.57
C ARG A 76 -0.48 7.35 -8.07
N ASP A 77 0.26 6.35 -8.53
CA ASP A 77 0.36 6.10 -9.97
C ASP A 77 -0.97 5.60 -10.55
N LEU A 78 -1.70 4.78 -9.77
CA LEU A 78 -3.06 4.35 -10.13
C LEU A 78 -4.04 5.53 -10.15
N ALA A 79 -3.95 6.43 -9.16
CA ALA A 79 -4.82 7.60 -9.07
C ALA A 79 -4.54 8.63 -10.18
N LEU A 80 -3.27 8.83 -10.55
CA LEU A 80 -2.90 9.62 -11.72
C LEU A 80 -3.42 8.98 -13.01
N LYS A 81 -3.36 7.64 -13.11
CA LYS A 81 -3.94 6.94 -14.26
C LYS A 81 -5.45 7.07 -14.32
N VAL A 82 -6.13 7.03 -13.17
CA VAL A 82 -7.56 7.33 -13.07
C VAL A 82 -7.82 8.75 -13.59
N ARG A 83 -7.06 9.76 -13.16
CA ARG A 83 -7.23 11.15 -13.64
C ARG A 83 -7.12 11.28 -15.15
N GLU A 84 -6.22 10.54 -15.79
CA GLU A 84 -6.07 10.54 -17.26
C GLU A 84 -7.27 9.93 -17.99
N LEU A 85 -7.92 8.93 -17.38
CA LEU A 85 -8.99 8.16 -18.01
C LEU A 85 -10.39 8.66 -17.64
N ALA A 86 -10.51 9.29 -16.48
CA ALA A 86 -11.77 9.68 -15.92
C ALA A 86 -12.40 10.81 -16.75
N ARG A 87 -13.70 10.64 -16.99
CA ARG A 87 -14.60 11.65 -17.55
C ARG A 87 -15.31 12.36 -16.39
N PRO A 88 -15.93 13.53 -16.61
CA PRO A 88 -16.66 14.24 -15.56
C PRO A 88 -17.74 13.40 -14.85
N ASP A 89 -18.34 12.45 -15.56
CA ASP A 89 -19.39 11.54 -15.10
C ASP A 89 -18.86 10.18 -14.59
N SER A 90 -17.54 9.97 -14.61
CA SER A 90 -16.96 8.68 -14.21
C SER A 90 -17.10 8.44 -12.71
N ARG A 91 -17.38 7.18 -12.37
CA ARG A 91 -17.47 6.70 -10.99
C ARG A 91 -16.12 6.12 -10.60
N ILE A 92 -15.39 6.83 -9.75
CA ILE A 92 -14.13 6.37 -9.18
C ILE A 92 -14.45 5.66 -7.88
N VAL A 93 -14.05 4.40 -7.77
CA VAL A 93 -14.32 3.57 -6.60
C VAL A 93 -13.00 3.01 -6.06
N THR A 94 -12.86 2.93 -4.74
CA THR A 94 -11.78 2.19 -4.08
C THR A 94 -12.36 1.07 -3.22
N PHE A 95 -11.70 -0.07 -3.18
CA PHE A 95 -12.02 -1.14 -2.25
C PHE A 95 -11.31 -0.86 -0.91
N GLY A 96 -12.09 -0.38 0.06
CA GLY A 96 -11.61 0.25 1.28
C GLY A 96 -11.11 1.69 1.09
N PRO A 97 -10.91 2.44 2.19
CA PRO A 97 -10.37 3.79 2.12
C PRO A 97 -8.93 3.77 1.59
N MET A 98 -8.61 4.71 0.70
CA MET A 98 -7.26 4.89 0.18
C MET A 98 -6.86 6.35 0.27
N GLN A 99 -5.88 6.63 1.14
CA GLN A 99 -5.40 7.99 1.37
C GLN A 99 -4.82 8.62 0.09
N GLY A 100 -5.18 9.87 -0.14
CA GLY A 100 -4.67 10.68 -1.26
C GLY A 100 -5.32 10.40 -2.62
N VAL A 101 -6.09 9.32 -2.81
CA VAL A 101 -6.69 9.02 -4.13
C VAL A 101 -7.58 10.16 -4.60
N SER A 102 -8.47 10.66 -3.74
CA SER A 102 -9.34 11.81 -4.06
C SER A 102 -8.56 13.07 -4.43
N TRP A 103 -7.40 13.29 -3.81
CA TRP A 103 -6.53 14.42 -4.11
C TRP A 103 -5.86 14.26 -5.49
N TYR A 104 -5.29 13.10 -5.78
CA TYR A 104 -4.61 12.83 -7.05
C TYR A 104 -5.57 12.77 -8.24
N THR A 105 -6.79 12.25 -8.04
CA THR A 105 -7.82 12.19 -9.10
C THR A 105 -8.49 13.54 -9.34
N GLY A 106 -8.57 14.40 -8.31
CA GLY A 106 -9.31 15.66 -8.37
C GLY A 106 -10.84 15.46 -8.49
N GLN A 107 -11.33 14.26 -8.21
CA GLN A 107 -12.72 13.87 -8.34
C GLN A 107 -13.19 13.09 -7.11
N ARG A 108 -14.50 13.03 -6.92
CA ARG A 108 -15.12 12.27 -5.83
C ARG A 108 -14.80 10.78 -5.96
N VAL A 109 -14.37 10.18 -4.86
CA VAL A 109 -14.08 8.75 -4.75
C VAL A 109 -15.13 8.11 -3.85
N LEU A 110 -15.72 7.02 -4.32
CA LEU A 110 -16.63 6.17 -3.57
C LEU A 110 -15.82 5.04 -2.91
N VAL A 111 -16.25 4.59 -1.74
CA VAL A 111 -15.56 3.54 -0.98
C VAL A 111 -16.46 2.33 -0.83
N THR A 112 -16.06 1.18 -1.37
CA THR A 112 -16.80 -0.08 -1.22
C THR A 112 -16.02 -1.07 -0.37
N GLY A 113 -16.64 -2.16 0.06
CA GLY A 113 -16.02 -3.13 0.95
C GLY A 113 -15.97 -2.65 2.40
N ASN A 114 -14.82 -2.81 3.08
CA ASN A 114 -14.68 -2.40 4.47
C ASN A 114 -14.30 -0.90 4.57
N PRO A 115 -15.14 -0.03 5.17
CA PRO A 115 -14.88 1.40 5.29
C PRO A 115 -13.79 1.75 6.32
N ASP A 116 -13.40 0.83 7.20
CA ASP A 116 -12.32 0.99 8.19
C ASP A 116 -12.44 2.29 9.01
N GLU A 117 -11.49 3.23 8.90
CA GLU A 117 -11.53 4.53 9.59
C GLU A 117 -12.79 5.37 9.28
N LEU A 118 -13.47 5.11 8.15
CA LEU A 118 -14.67 5.81 7.73
C LEU A 118 -15.97 5.17 8.27
N THR A 119 -15.89 4.10 9.06
CA THR A 119 -17.06 3.35 9.55
C THR A 119 -18.06 4.23 10.29
N PHE A 120 -17.59 5.14 11.15
CA PHE A 120 -18.48 6.03 11.89
C PHE A 120 -19.27 6.94 10.94
N GLY A 121 -18.58 7.55 9.97
CA GLY A 121 -19.18 8.44 8.99
C GLY A 121 -20.12 7.73 8.01
N SER A 122 -19.80 6.49 7.62
CA SER A 122 -20.62 5.71 6.70
C SER A 122 -21.98 5.32 7.28
N GLN A 123 -22.17 5.44 8.59
CA GLN A 123 -23.42 5.11 9.29
C GLN A 123 -24.29 6.34 9.60
N GLN A 124 -23.82 7.56 9.30
CA GLN A 124 -24.55 8.79 9.59
C GLN A 124 -25.49 9.17 8.44
N GLY A 125 -26.78 8.85 8.57
CA GLY A 125 -27.80 9.15 7.56
C GLY A 125 -27.69 8.25 6.32
N ASP A 126 -28.23 8.71 5.18
CA ASP A 126 -28.09 8.00 3.91
C ASP A 126 -26.74 8.33 3.26
N GLN A 127 -25.82 7.37 3.31
CA GLN A 127 -24.48 7.48 2.74
C GLN A 127 -24.26 6.52 1.55
N SER A 128 -25.34 5.97 0.99
CA SER A 128 -25.29 5.01 -0.12
C SER A 128 -24.58 5.56 -1.36
N THR A 129 -24.57 6.89 -1.54
CA THR A 129 -23.88 7.58 -2.64
C THR A 129 -22.37 7.69 -2.47
N TRP A 130 -21.86 7.48 -1.25
CA TRP A 130 -20.43 7.53 -0.89
C TRP A 130 -19.87 6.15 -0.62
N PHE A 131 -20.69 5.27 -0.03
CA PHE A 131 -20.31 3.92 0.37
C PHE A 131 -21.20 2.88 -0.30
N PRO A 132 -21.06 2.64 -1.61
CA PRO A 132 -21.84 1.62 -2.29
C PRO A 132 -21.48 0.25 -1.71
N ASP A 133 -22.51 -0.48 -1.27
CA ASP A 133 -22.37 -1.88 -0.93
C ASP A 133 -22.03 -2.73 -2.18
N ARG A 134 -21.86 -4.02 -1.95
CA ARG A 134 -21.44 -4.95 -3.00
C ARG A 134 -22.43 -5.01 -4.16
N ASP A 135 -23.72 -5.00 -3.86
CA ASP A 135 -24.75 -5.11 -4.90
C ASP A 135 -24.90 -3.79 -5.66
N ALA A 136 -24.77 -2.65 -4.98
CA ALA A 136 -24.72 -1.33 -5.59
C ALA A 136 -23.51 -1.19 -6.52
N LEU A 137 -22.35 -1.71 -6.13
CA LEU A 137 -21.17 -1.77 -7.00
C LEU A 137 -21.44 -2.60 -8.26
N LEU A 138 -22.02 -3.80 -8.11
CA LEU A 138 -22.31 -4.67 -9.26
C LEU A 138 -23.34 -4.05 -10.21
N ARG A 139 -24.39 -3.41 -9.68
CA ARG A 139 -25.37 -2.66 -10.49
C ARG A 139 -24.73 -1.49 -11.24
N MET A 140 -23.89 -0.71 -10.56
CA MET A 140 -23.16 0.41 -11.17
C MET A 140 -22.18 -0.08 -12.24
N TRP A 141 -21.49 -1.19 -11.98
CA TRP A 141 -20.52 -1.79 -12.89
C TRP A 141 -21.15 -2.26 -14.20
N GLY A 142 -22.31 -2.93 -14.13
CA GLY A 142 -23.04 -3.43 -15.29
C GLY A 142 -23.96 -2.40 -15.96
N GLY A 143 -24.07 -1.20 -15.38
CA GLY A 143 -24.89 -0.12 -15.91
C GLY A 143 -24.20 0.70 -16.99
N HIS A 144 -24.78 1.87 -17.25
CA HIS A 144 -24.26 2.85 -18.21
C HIS A 144 -23.21 3.79 -17.61
N ASP A 145 -22.80 3.62 -16.36
CA ASP A 145 -21.72 4.41 -15.77
C ASP A 145 -20.36 3.99 -16.36
N HIS A 146 -19.40 4.92 -16.42
CA HIS A 146 -17.99 4.60 -16.64
C HIS A 146 -17.33 4.43 -15.28
N VAL A 147 -16.99 3.19 -14.90
CA VAL A 147 -16.51 2.84 -13.56
C VAL A 147 -15.03 2.52 -13.60
N LEU A 148 -14.26 3.21 -12.75
CA LEU A 148 -12.84 2.97 -12.52
C LEU A 148 -12.67 2.52 -11.07
N LEU A 149 -12.25 1.26 -10.86
CA LEU A 149 -12.12 0.66 -9.53
C LEU A 149 -10.65 0.36 -9.21
N ILE A 150 -10.17 0.87 -8.07
CA ILE A 150 -8.86 0.52 -7.51
C ILE A 150 -9.06 -0.47 -6.36
N LEU A 151 -8.41 -1.62 -6.43
CA LEU A 151 -8.51 -2.68 -5.43
C LEU A 151 -7.21 -3.49 -5.34
N LYS A 152 -7.04 -4.28 -4.28
CA LYS A 152 -5.91 -5.22 -4.16
C LYS A 152 -6.10 -6.38 -5.12
N LYS A 153 -5.00 -6.98 -5.60
CA LYS A 153 -5.05 -8.13 -6.52
C LYS A 153 -5.90 -9.30 -5.97
N ARG A 154 -5.79 -9.59 -4.67
CA ARG A 154 -6.60 -10.60 -3.98
C ARG A 154 -8.10 -10.29 -3.96
N GLU A 155 -8.47 -9.01 -3.82
CA GLU A 155 -9.87 -8.58 -3.86
C GLU A 155 -10.42 -8.70 -5.29
N PHE A 156 -9.58 -8.40 -6.29
CA PHE A 156 -9.92 -8.58 -7.70
C PHE A 156 -10.18 -10.05 -8.05
N GLU A 157 -9.36 -10.99 -7.57
CA GLU A 157 -9.59 -12.42 -7.77
C GLU A 157 -10.97 -12.86 -7.26
N SER A 158 -11.41 -12.34 -6.11
CA SER A 158 -12.72 -12.64 -5.54
C SER A 158 -13.89 -11.93 -6.26
N LEU A 159 -13.67 -10.70 -6.72
CA LEU A 159 -14.71 -9.86 -7.33
C LEU A 159 -14.92 -10.16 -8.82
N SER A 160 -13.84 -10.42 -9.56
CA SER A 160 -13.83 -10.54 -11.03
C SER A 160 -14.84 -11.54 -11.62
N PRO A 161 -15.17 -12.70 -11.00
CA PRO A 161 -16.14 -13.63 -11.58
C PRO A 161 -17.57 -13.04 -11.65
N GLN A 162 -17.83 -12.01 -10.85
CA GLN A 162 -19.16 -11.42 -10.66
C GLN A 162 -19.34 -10.14 -11.47
N LEU A 163 -18.23 -9.59 -12.00
CA LEU A 163 -18.25 -8.38 -12.81
C LEU A 163 -18.78 -8.69 -14.21
N LYS A 164 -19.87 -8.00 -14.57
CA LYS A 164 -20.48 -8.02 -15.91
C LYS A 164 -20.67 -6.56 -16.33
N PRO A 165 -20.03 -6.06 -17.40
CA PRO A 165 -19.09 -6.76 -18.30
C PRO A 165 -17.79 -7.19 -17.60
N GLN A 166 -17.04 -8.10 -18.25
CA GLN A 166 -15.76 -8.56 -17.72
C GLN A 166 -14.81 -7.36 -17.55
N ALA A 167 -14.10 -7.34 -16.42
CA ALA A 167 -13.21 -6.24 -16.10
C ALA A 167 -12.01 -6.17 -17.02
N ARG A 168 -11.72 -4.97 -17.52
CA ARG A 168 -10.48 -4.65 -18.22
C ARG A 168 -9.45 -4.16 -17.21
N ILE A 169 -8.33 -4.86 -17.10
CA ILE A 169 -7.18 -4.39 -16.33
C ILE A 169 -6.52 -3.24 -17.09
N VAL A 170 -6.47 -2.07 -16.47
CA VAL A 170 -5.88 -0.85 -17.05
C VAL A 170 -4.41 -0.73 -16.66
N MET A 171 -4.12 -0.97 -15.38
CA MET A 171 -2.79 -0.83 -14.80
C MET A 171 -2.67 -1.67 -13.54
N GLU A 172 -1.50 -2.23 -13.31
CA GLU A 172 -1.11 -2.81 -12.03
C GLU A 172 0.00 -1.95 -11.42
N SER A 173 -0.07 -1.72 -10.10
CA SER A 173 1.02 -1.08 -9.36
C SER A 173 1.11 -1.71 -7.97
N GLY A 174 2.29 -2.26 -7.67
CA GLY A 174 2.51 -3.01 -6.43
C GLY A 174 1.49 -4.12 -6.22
N ARG A 175 0.76 -4.04 -5.10
CA ARG A 175 -0.27 -5.02 -4.69
C ARG A 175 -1.68 -4.67 -5.18
N ARG A 176 -1.82 -3.58 -5.94
CA ARG A 176 -3.10 -3.03 -6.38
C ARG A 176 -3.24 -3.09 -7.89
N VAL A 177 -4.48 -3.06 -8.34
CA VAL A 177 -4.87 -3.06 -9.74
C VAL A 177 -5.94 -1.99 -9.94
N LEU A 178 -5.86 -1.29 -11.06
CA LEU A 178 -6.91 -0.42 -11.59
C LEU A 178 -7.64 -1.19 -12.69
N ILE A 179 -8.95 -1.32 -12.53
CA ILE A 179 -9.82 -1.96 -13.51
C ILE A 179 -10.89 -0.99 -14.01
N SER A 180 -11.37 -1.25 -15.23
CA SER A 180 -12.42 -0.49 -15.91
C SER A 180 -13.52 -1.43 -16.40
N ASN A 181 -14.76 -0.94 -16.44
CA ASN A 181 -15.88 -1.63 -17.09
C ASN A 181 -15.97 -1.35 -18.61
N ARG A 182 -15.04 -0.56 -19.15
CA ARG A 182 -14.91 -0.18 -20.58
C ARG A 182 -13.47 -0.27 -21.07
#